data_AF-A0A9P4UJR4-F1
#
_entry.id   AF-A0A9P4UJR4-F1
#
_cell.length_a   1.000
_cell.length_b   1.000
_cell.length_c   1.000
_cell.angle_alpha   90.00
_cell.angle_beta   90.00
_cell.angle_gamma   90.00
#
_symmetry.space_group_name_H-M   'P 1'
#
loop_
_entity.id
_entity.type
_entity.pdbx_description
1 polymer ?
#
loop_
_entity_poly.entity_id
_entity_poly.type
_entity_poly.pdbx_seq_one_letter_code
_entity_poly.pdbx_strand_id
1 'polypeptide(L)'
;MAQHQTALEAAYRALISRGRLSHDHGQAALVTRLAQLQTSLTQLGSTSTNAPAPRGVYIYGSVGTGKSRVADLFAATLPSQISRRRIHFHEFMLDVHARLHAARSQPSFRGDPLIQIGMDVRKESQVLCFDEFQITDIADAMILKRLFAGIWGTGGVLVSTSNRPPEKLYENGLNREQFVPFIHELRRRSEVWKMEGEQDYRTKDIDDPVDRIEVFFLDPSKFEESLHRQLSGQELQRFEIVVLGNRVVSVSA
;
A
#
# COMPACT_ATOMS: atom_id res chain seq x y z
N MET A 1 1.86 -26.34 23.69
CA MET A 1 1.58 -26.79 22.31
C MET A 1 2.38 -25.90 21.38
N ALA A 2 3.36 -26.45 20.64
CA ALA A 2 4.24 -25.65 19.78
C ALA A 2 3.43 -25.08 18.61
N GLN A 3 3.29 -23.75 18.54
CA GLN A 3 2.78 -23.07 17.34
C GLN A 3 3.71 -23.44 16.18
N HIS A 4 3.18 -24.13 15.16
CA HIS A 4 3.90 -24.34 13.92
C HIS A 4 4.18 -22.96 13.31
N GLN A 5 5.44 -22.57 13.30
CA GLN A 5 5.89 -21.30 12.77
C GLN A 5 5.72 -21.28 11.25
N THR A 6 5.05 -20.26 10.72
CA THR A 6 4.83 -20.13 9.28
C THR A 6 6.09 -19.71 8.53
N ALA A 7 6.14 -19.97 7.22
CA ALA A 7 7.24 -19.55 6.35
C ALA A 7 7.46 -18.03 6.41
N LEU A 8 6.38 -17.26 6.49
CA LEU A 8 6.41 -15.80 6.64
C LEU A 8 7.09 -15.36 7.95
N GLU A 9 6.67 -15.91 9.08
CA GLU A 9 7.26 -15.58 10.39
C GLU A 9 8.74 -15.98 10.48
N ALA A 10 9.10 -17.14 9.92
CA ALA A 10 10.48 -17.60 9.83
C ALA A 10 11.34 -16.64 8.98
N ALA A 11 10.85 -16.24 7.82
CA ALA A 11 11.56 -15.33 6.94
C ALA A 11 11.70 -13.92 7.55
N TYR A 12 10.69 -13.45 8.29
CA TYR A 12 10.74 -12.16 8.99
C TYR A 12 11.82 -12.16 10.08
N ARG A 13 11.82 -13.19 10.94
CA ARG A 13 12.85 -13.35 11.99
C ARG A 13 14.25 -13.46 11.40
N ALA A 14 14.41 -14.16 10.28
CA ALA A 14 15.71 -14.28 9.60
C ALA A 14 16.22 -12.95 9.03
N LEU A 15 15.34 -12.03 8.63
CA LEU A 15 15.75 -10.70 8.19
C LEU A 15 16.13 -9.79 9.35
N ILE A 16 15.43 -9.89 10.49
CA ILE A 16 15.79 -9.20 11.73
C ILE A 16 17.17 -9.68 12.22
N SER A 17 17.38 -10.99 12.30
CA SER A 17 18.66 -11.54 12.81
C SER A 17 19.86 -11.19 11.93
N ARG A 18 19.64 -10.89 10.64
CA ARG A 18 20.65 -10.43 9.70
C ARG A 18 20.80 -8.90 9.65
N GLY A 19 20.08 -8.16 10.50
CA GLY A 19 20.11 -6.69 10.52
C GLY A 19 19.55 -6.02 9.26
N ARG A 20 18.75 -6.74 8.45
CA ARG A 20 18.16 -6.22 7.20
C ARG A 20 16.77 -5.60 7.39
N LEU A 21 16.23 -5.67 8.61
CA LEU A 21 14.96 -5.11 9.05
C LEU A 21 15.10 -4.75 10.53
N SER A 22 14.64 -3.55 10.90
CA SER A 22 14.57 -3.13 12.30
C SER A 22 13.42 -3.85 13.00
N HIS A 23 13.61 -4.21 14.26
CA HIS A 23 12.56 -4.86 15.05
C HIS A 23 11.50 -3.84 15.48
N ASP A 24 10.30 -3.93 14.90
CA ASP A 24 9.13 -3.15 15.31
C ASP A 24 7.98 -4.07 15.76
N HIS A 25 7.32 -3.70 16.86
CA HIS A 25 6.19 -4.44 17.41
C HIS A 25 4.98 -4.41 16.45
N GLY A 26 4.76 -3.28 15.78
CA GLY A 26 3.70 -3.12 14.78
C GLY A 26 3.91 -4.04 13.58
N GLN A 27 5.14 -4.11 13.07
CA GLN A 27 5.54 -5.04 12.01
C GLN A 27 5.37 -6.52 12.44
N ALA A 28 5.80 -6.89 13.64
CA ALA A 28 5.67 -8.26 14.13
C ALA A 28 4.20 -8.70 14.23
N ALA A 29 3.33 -7.85 14.75
CA ALA A 29 1.90 -8.14 14.83
C ALA A 29 1.25 -8.26 13.44
N LEU A 30 1.64 -7.39 12.49
CA LEU A 30 1.19 -7.47 11.10
C LEU A 30 1.64 -8.79 10.43
N VAL A 31 2.87 -9.22 10.67
CA VAL A 31 3.43 -10.48 10.15
C VAL A 31 2.61 -11.67 10.66
N THR A 32 2.27 -11.70 11.95
CA THR A 32 1.40 -12.74 12.53
C THR A 32 0.03 -12.74 11.85
N ARG A 33 -0.57 -11.57 11.62
CA ARG A 33 -1.89 -11.47 10.97
C ARG A 33 -1.85 -11.95 9.52
N LEU A 34 -0.81 -11.60 8.77
CA LEU A 34 -0.60 -12.05 7.40
C LEU A 34 -0.31 -13.55 7.33
N ALA A 35 0.38 -14.12 8.34
CA ALA A 35 0.59 -15.56 8.45
C ALA A 35 -0.73 -16.32 8.66
N GLN A 36 -1.64 -15.79 9.49
CA GLN A 36 -2.99 -16.33 9.62
C GLN A 36 -3.75 -16.28 8.28
N LEU A 37 -3.61 -15.20 7.51
CA LEU A 37 -4.20 -15.09 6.17
C LEU A 37 -3.65 -16.17 5.21
N GLN A 38 -2.34 -16.43 5.21
CA GLN A 38 -1.75 -17.52 4.41
C GLN A 38 -2.35 -18.89 4.77
N THR A 39 -2.53 -19.16 6.07
CA THR A 39 -3.16 -20.39 6.55
C THR A 39 -4.60 -20.51 6.05
N SER A 40 -5.42 -19.46 6.17
CA SER A 40 -6.80 -19.46 5.67
C SER A 40 -6.88 -19.68 4.16
N LEU A 41 -5.99 -19.04 3.38
CA LEU A 41 -5.93 -19.23 1.93
C LEU A 41 -5.57 -20.68 1.54
N THR A 42 -4.68 -21.32 2.30
CA THR A 42 -4.26 -22.71 2.05
C THR A 42 -5.38 -23.71 2.39
N GLN A 43 -6.14 -23.44 3.45
CA GLN A 43 -7.28 -24.28 3.85
C GLN A 43 -8.42 -24.25 2.83
N LEU A 44 -8.65 -23.10 2.19
CA LEU A 44 -9.62 -22.98 1.10
C LEU A 44 -9.20 -23.74 -0.16
N GLY A 45 -7.91 -23.79 -0.46
CA GLY A 45 -7.41 -24.56 -1.61
C GLY A 45 -7.45 -26.09 -1.39
N SER A 46 -7.44 -26.54 -0.14
CA SER A 46 -7.35 -27.97 0.22
C SER A 46 -8.69 -28.61 0.59
N THR A 47 -9.69 -27.82 0.98
CA THR A 47 -11.00 -28.32 1.39
C THR A 47 -12.06 -27.92 0.37
N SER A 48 -12.89 -28.87 -0.06
CA SER A 48 -14.06 -28.64 -0.92
C SER A 48 -15.21 -28.00 -0.13
N THR A 49 -14.92 -26.92 0.61
CA THR A 49 -15.89 -26.22 1.44
C THR A 49 -16.36 -24.95 0.74
N ASN A 50 -17.67 -24.69 0.79
CA ASN A 50 -18.30 -23.43 0.35
C ASN A 50 -17.96 -22.24 1.30
N ALA A 51 -16.80 -22.27 1.96
CA ALA A 51 -16.41 -21.23 2.89
C ALA A 51 -16.13 -19.92 2.11
N PRO A 52 -16.55 -18.76 2.65
CA PRO A 52 -16.27 -17.48 2.01
C PRO A 52 -14.75 -17.23 1.99
N ALA A 53 -14.27 -16.58 0.92
CA ALA A 53 -12.89 -16.14 0.84
C ALA A 53 -12.51 -15.25 2.04
N PRO A 54 -11.28 -15.36 2.58
CA PRO A 54 -10.87 -14.62 3.75
C PRO A 54 -10.77 -13.14 3.42
N ARG A 55 -10.90 -12.30 4.46
CA ARG A 55 -10.66 -10.87 4.31
C ARG A 55 -9.19 -10.61 4.01
N GLY A 56 -8.97 -9.70 3.08
CA GLY A 56 -7.66 -9.13 2.77
C GLY A 56 -7.10 -8.27 3.90
N VAL A 57 -5.96 -7.63 3.66
CA VAL A 57 -5.33 -6.69 4.60
C VAL A 57 -4.93 -5.42 3.87
N TYR A 58 -5.49 -4.29 4.30
CA TYR A 58 -5.12 -2.96 3.84
C TYR A 58 -4.18 -2.33 4.87
N ILE A 59 -2.91 -2.22 4.54
CA ILE A 59 -1.83 -1.71 5.40
C ILE A 59 -1.62 -0.25 5.08
N TYR A 60 -1.65 0.64 6.07
CA TYR A 60 -1.35 2.05 5.85
C TYR A 60 -0.47 2.67 6.94
N GLY A 61 0.27 3.71 6.57
CA GLY A 61 1.16 4.41 7.47
C GLY A 61 2.17 5.29 6.72
N SER A 62 2.95 6.08 7.44
CA SER A 62 3.91 7.02 6.85
C SER A 62 4.99 6.35 6.01
N VAL A 63 5.68 7.12 5.17
CA VAL A 63 6.85 6.64 4.41
C VAL A 63 7.91 6.10 5.38
N GLY A 64 8.64 5.07 4.97
CA GLY A 64 9.73 4.50 5.77
C GLY A 64 9.31 3.52 6.88
N THR A 65 8.00 3.31 7.13
CA THR A 65 7.58 2.38 8.19
C THR A 65 7.85 0.91 7.88
N GLY A 66 8.11 0.54 6.62
CA GLY A 66 8.43 -0.84 6.20
C GLY A 66 7.26 -1.64 5.60
N LYS A 67 6.11 -1.00 5.30
CA LYS A 67 4.88 -1.64 4.81
C LYS A 67 5.14 -2.52 3.58
N SER A 68 5.80 -1.95 2.57
CA SER A 68 6.13 -2.62 1.30
C SER A 68 7.03 -3.82 1.53
N ARG A 69 7.94 -3.74 2.51
CA ARG A 69 8.86 -4.84 2.85
C ARG A 69 8.12 -6.03 3.47
N VAL A 70 7.18 -5.76 4.38
CA VAL A 70 6.33 -6.81 4.97
C VAL A 70 5.42 -7.43 3.90
N ALA A 71 4.85 -6.61 3.02
CA ALA A 71 4.06 -7.09 1.89
C ALA A 71 4.89 -7.94 0.91
N ASP A 72 6.16 -7.58 0.65
CA ASP A 72 7.09 -8.36 -0.20
C ASP A 72 7.29 -9.74 0.38
N LEU A 73 7.50 -9.79 1.70
CA LEU A 73 7.74 -11.03 2.41
C LEU A 73 6.50 -11.93 2.38
N PHE A 74 5.31 -11.36 2.61
CA PHE A 74 4.05 -12.09 2.48
C PHE A 74 3.88 -12.66 1.07
N ALA A 75 4.08 -11.83 0.04
CA ALA A 75 3.99 -12.28 -1.34
C ALA A 75 5.01 -13.40 -1.57
N ALA A 76 6.29 -13.19 -1.28
CA ALA A 76 7.36 -14.15 -1.53
C ALA A 76 7.15 -15.51 -0.85
N THR A 77 6.56 -15.52 0.34
CA THR A 77 6.36 -16.73 1.16
C THR A 77 5.00 -17.40 0.97
N LEU A 78 4.11 -16.86 0.13
CA LEU A 78 2.87 -17.55 -0.22
C LEU A 78 3.17 -18.93 -0.84
N PRO A 79 2.46 -20.00 -0.42
CA PRO A 79 2.57 -21.33 -1.01
C PRO A 79 2.42 -21.31 -2.54
N SER A 80 3.16 -22.16 -3.24
CA SER A 80 3.22 -22.18 -4.72
C SER A 80 1.89 -22.53 -5.38
N GLN A 81 0.98 -23.17 -4.66
CA GLN A 81 -0.37 -23.49 -5.13
C GLN A 81 -1.29 -22.26 -5.17
N ILE A 82 -0.93 -21.17 -4.48
CA ILE A 82 -1.71 -19.93 -4.42
C ILE A 82 -1.14 -18.94 -5.41
N SER A 83 -1.87 -18.68 -6.50
CA SER A 83 -1.43 -17.69 -7.49
C SER A 83 -1.52 -16.28 -6.93
N ARG A 84 -0.49 -15.48 -7.19
CA ARG A 84 -0.36 -14.11 -6.67
C ARG A 84 0.14 -13.16 -7.74
N ARG A 85 -0.22 -11.89 -7.62
CA ARG A 85 0.33 -10.80 -8.42
C ARG A 85 0.75 -9.66 -7.52
N ARG A 86 2.06 -9.39 -7.43
CA ARG A 86 2.62 -8.22 -6.75
C ARG A 86 2.94 -7.14 -7.79
N ILE A 87 2.34 -5.97 -7.66
CA ILE A 87 2.44 -4.88 -8.64
C ILE A 87 2.14 -3.53 -7.99
N HIS A 88 2.67 -2.42 -8.52
CA HIS A 88 2.24 -1.08 -8.13
C HIS A 88 0.80 -0.83 -8.60
N PHE A 89 -0.02 -0.16 -7.79
CA PHE A 89 -1.42 0.04 -8.11
C PHE A 89 -1.65 0.80 -9.45
N HIS A 90 -0.83 1.80 -9.74
CA HIS A 90 -0.91 2.55 -11.00
C HIS A 90 -0.67 1.66 -12.24
N GLU A 91 0.37 0.81 -12.19
CA GLU A 91 0.67 -0.13 -13.28
C GLU A 91 -0.47 -1.13 -13.50
N PHE A 92 -1.11 -1.58 -12.42
CA PHE A 92 -2.30 -2.41 -12.50
C PHE A 92 -3.47 -1.69 -13.19
N MET A 93 -3.69 -0.41 -12.86
CA MET A 93 -4.75 0.38 -13.51
C MET A 93 -4.49 0.57 -15.01
N LEU A 94 -3.23 0.76 -15.44
CA LEU A 94 -2.89 0.80 -16.86
C LEU A 94 -3.25 -0.50 -17.60
N ASP A 95 -2.95 -1.66 -17.02
CA ASP A 95 -3.37 -2.97 -17.56
C ASP A 95 -4.90 -3.07 -17.67
N VAL A 96 -5.62 -2.68 -16.62
CA VAL A 96 -7.09 -2.70 -16.62
C VAL A 96 -7.68 -1.79 -17.69
N HIS A 97 -7.16 -0.56 -17.85
CA HIS A 97 -7.63 0.36 -18.89
C HIS A 97 -7.36 -0.18 -20.29
N ALA A 98 -6.21 -0.81 -20.53
CA ALA A 98 -5.90 -1.46 -21.80
C ALA A 98 -6.88 -2.59 -22.12
N ARG A 99 -7.17 -3.45 -21.14
CA ARG A 99 -8.18 -4.52 -21.27
C ARG A 99 -9.58 -3.97 -21.52
N LEU A 100 -9.96 -2.90 -20.83
CA LEU A 100 -11.26 -2.24 -20.99
C LEU A 100 -11.41 -1.63 -22.39
N HIS A 101 -10.36 -0.98 -22.89
CA HIS A 101 -10.33 -0.44 -24.25
C HIS A 101 -10.54 -1.55 -25.28
N ALA A 102 -9.77 -2.65 -25.17
CA ALA A 102 -9.89 -3.80 -26.06
C ALA A 102 -11.30 -4.43 -26.02
N ALA A 103 -11.89 -4.56 -24.84
CA ALA A 103 -13.25 -5.09 -24.68
C ALA A 103 -14.31 -4.19 -25.32
N ARG A 104 -14.17 -2.86 -25.21
CA ARG A 104 -15.09 -1.89 -25.82
C ARG A 104 -14.99 -1.82 -27.34
N SER A 105 -13.82 -2.13 -27.91
CA SER A 105 -13.63 -2.20 -29.36
C SER A 105 -14.30 -3.43 -30.00
N GLN A 106 -14.81 -4.38 -29.21
CA GLN A 106 -15.50 -5.56 -29.71
C GLN A 106 -17.03 -5.33 -29.74
N PRO A 107 -17.69 -5.37 -30.91
CA PRO A 107 -19.11 -5.03 -31.05
C PRO A 107 -20.09 -6.00 -30.35
N SER A 108 -19.61 -7.16 -29.89
CA SER A 108 -20.42 -8.27 -29.39
C SER A 108 -20.37 -8.46 -27.87
N PHE A 109 -19.72 -7.57 -27.12
CA PHE A 109 -19.59 -7.75 -25.68
C PHE A 109 -20.95 -7.60 -24.98
N ARG A 110 -21.44 -8.68 -24.35
CA ARG A 110 -22.66 -8.68 -23.54
C ARG A 110 -22.29 -8.61 -22.06
N GLY A 111 -22.82 -7.60 -21.37
CA GLY A 111 -22.64 -7.42 -19.92
C GLY A 111 -21.65 -6.31 -19.56
N ASP A 112 -21.20 -6.34 -18.31
CA ASP A 112 -20.28 -5.35 -17.76
C ASP A 112 -18.81 -5.76 -17.95
N PRO A 113 -18.04 -5.09 -18.83
CA PRO A 113 -16.66 -5.49 -19.11
C PRO A 113 -15.76 -5.39 -17.89
N LEU A 114 -16.01 -4.45 -16.96
CA LEU A 114 -15.19 -4.30 -15.76
C LEU A 114 -15.38 -5.46 -14.79
N ILE A 115 -16.60 -5.95 -14.65
CA ILE A 115 -16.88 -7.14 -13.84
C ILE A 115 -16.14 -8.34 -14.43
N GLN A 116 -16.25 -8.54 -15.75
CA GLN A 116 -15.58 -9.66 -16.43
C GLN A 116 -14.06 -9.58 -16.29
N ILE A 117 -13.46 -8.41 -16.53
CA ILE A 117 -12.03 -8.17 -16.32
C ILE A 117 -11.63 -8.50 -14.87
N GLY A 118 -12.44 -8.10 -13.88
CA GLY A 118 -12.19 -8.44 -12.49
C GLY A 118 -12.21 -9.94 -12.20
N MET A 119 -13.13 -10.68 -12.82
CA MET A 119 -13.16 -12.14 -12.74
C MET A 119 -11.91 -12.78 -13.38
N ASP A 120 -11.46 -12.26 -14.51
CA ASP A 120 -10.29 -12.78 -15.21
C ASP A 120 -8.99 -12.48 -14.45
N VAL A 121 -8.85 -11.27 -13.89
CA VAL A 121 -7.76 -10.93 -12.95
C VAL A 121 -7.70 -11.90 -11.77
N ARG A 122 -8.86 -12.30 -11.22
CA ARG A 122 -8.91 -13.29 -10.13
C ARG A 122 -8.51 -14.69 -10.58
N LYS A 123 -8.81 -15.08 -11.82
CA LYS A 123 -8.38 -16.37 -12.38
C LYS A 123 -6.86 -16.40 -12.53
N GLU A 124 -6.27 -15.30 -13.00
CA GLU A 124 -4.81 -15.13 -13.12
C GLU A 124 -4.13 -15.10 -11.75
N SER A 125 -4.76 -14.47 -10.75
CA SER A 125 -4.19 -14.26 -9.42
C SER A 125 -5.25 -14.34 -8.33
N GLN A 126 -5.14 -15.34 -7.46
CA GLN A 126 -6.01 -15.47 -6.28
C GLN A 126 -5.77 -14.36 -5.27
N VAL A 127 -4.51 -13.92 -5.12
CA VAL A 127 -4.11 -12.85 -4.22
C VAL A 127 -3.47 -11.70 -4.99
N LEU A 128 -4.11 -10.53 -4.94
CA LEU A 128 -3.56 -9.28 -5.42
C LEU A 128 -2.78 -8.63 -4.29
N CYS A 129 -1.49 -8.39 -4.53
CA CYS A 129 -0.63 -7.65 -3.61
C CYS A 129 -0.32 -6.30 -4.25
N PHE A 130 -0.95 -5.22 -3.79
CA PHE A 130 -0.70 -3.89 -4.33
C PHE A 130 0.28 -3.11 -3.48
N ASP A 131 1.30 -2.56 -4.13
CA ASP A 131 2.09 -1.48 -3.54
C ASP A 131 1.48 -0.13 -3.89
N GLU A 132 1.67 0.84 -3.00
CA GLU A 132 1.28 2.24 -3.21
C GLU A 132 -0.17 2.41 -3.68
N PHE A 133 -1.10 1.78 -2.97
CA PHE A 133 -2.53 1.89 -3.24
C PHE A 133 -3.02 3.31 -2.95
N GLN A 134 -3.07 4.13 -3.99
CA GLN A 134 -3.51 5.52 -3.96
C GLN A 134 -4.28 5.83 -5.23
N ILE A 135 -5.31 6.68 -5.12
CA ILE A 135 -6.16 7.04 -6.26
C ILE A 135 -6.10 8.54 -6.42
N THR A 136 -5.58 8.97 -7.56
CA THR A 136 -5.43 10.40 -7.88
C THR A 136 -6.31 10.81 -9.05
N ASP A 137 -6.67 9.87 -9.93
CA ASP A 137 -7.44 10.14 -11.15
C ASP A 137 -8.92 9.73 -11.00
N ILE A 138 -9.82 10.53 -11.57
CA ILE A 138 -11.25 10.24 -11.59
C ILE A 138 -11.61 9.01 -12.43
N ALA A 139 -10.90 8.78 -13.54
CA ALA A 139 -11.13 7.63 -14.40
C ALA A 139 -10.94 6.32 -13.64
N ASP A 140 -9.91 6.25 -12.78
CA ASP A 140 -9.66 5.11 -11.90
C ASP A 140 -10.78 4.96 -10.87
N ALA A 141 -11.12 6.06 -10.18
CA ALA A 141 -12.16 6.07 -9.16
C ALA A 141 -13.51 5.56 -9.71
N MET A 142 -13.85 5.90 -10.96
CA MET A 142 -15.11 5.52 -11.60
C MET A 142 -15.21 4.02 -11.91
N ILE A 143 -14.10 3.32 -12.15
CA ILE A 143 -14.13 1.91 -12.58
C ILE A 143 -13.88 0.91 -11.44
N LEU A 144 -13.21 1.35 -10.37
CA LEU A 144 -12.75 0.46 -9.29
C LEU A 144 -13.86 -0.33 -8.62
N LYS A 145 -15.02 0.29 -8.35
CA LYS A 145 -16.16 -0.39 -7.73
C LYS A 145 -16.60 -1.62 -8.54
N ARG A 146 -16.70 -1.49 -9.86
CA ARG A 146 -17.18 -2.55 -10.76
C ARG A 146 -16.11 -3.61 -10.97
N LEU A 147 -14.86 -3.19 -11.14
CA LEU A 147 -13.71 -4.07 -11.25
C LEU A 147 -13.59 -4.99 -10.02
N PHE A 148 -13.57 -4.39 -8.83
CA PHE A 148 -13.44 -5.15 -7.59
C PHE A 148 -14.68 -5.95 -7.22
N ALA A 149 -15.88 -5.56 -7.70
CA ALA A 149 -17.05 -6.43 -7.61
C ALA A 149 -16.82 -7.77 -8.32
N GLY A 150 -16.16 -7.78 -9.49
CA GLY A 150 -15.75 -9.01 -10.18
C GLY A 150 -14.69 -9.81 -9.42
N ILE A 151 -13.65 -9.12 -8.92
CA ILE A 151 -12.55 -9.74 -8.15
C ILE A 151 -13.08 -10.39 -6.87
N TRP A 152 -13.76 -9.63 -6.02
CA TRP A 152 -14.28 -10.12 -4.73
C TRP A 152 -15.48 -11.04 -4.88
N GLY A 153 -16.28 -10.86 -5.94
CA GLY A 153 -17.40 -11.74 -6.27
C GLY A 153 -16.96 -13.16 -6.63
N THR A 154 -15.72 -13.33 -7.10
CA THR A 154 -15.11 -14.63 -7.41
C THR A 154 -14.08 -15.08 -6.37
N GLY A 155 -14.03 -14.42 -5.21
CA GLY A 155 -13.19 -14.82 -4.08
C GLY A 155 -11.74 -14.36 -4.13
N GLY A 156 -11.40 -13.36 -4.93
CA GLY A 156 -10.08 -12.74 -4.91
C GLY A 156 -9.79 -12.04 -3.58
N VAL A 157 -8.53 -12.04 -3.16
CA VAL A 157 -8.09 -11.45 -1.88
C VAL A 157 -7.09 -10.32 -2.16
N LEU A 158 -7.25 -9.21 -1.43
CA LEU A 158 -6.39 -8.04 -1.56
C LEU A 158 -5.46 -7.92 -0.35
N VAL A 159 -4.16 -7.79 -0.59
CA VAL A 159 -3.21 -7.25 0.39
C VAL A 159 -2.62 -5.98 -0.21
N SER A 160 -2.74 -4.84 0.46
CA SER A 160 -2.27 -3.57 -0.11
C SER A 160 -1.50 -2.75 0.89
N THR A 161 -0.57 -1.93 0.41
CA THR A 161 0.13 -0.90 1.20
C THR A 161 -0.29 0.48 0.71
N SER A 162 -0.43 1.45 1.61
CA SER A 162 -0.75 2.82 1.25
C SER A 162 -0.15 3.81 2.26
N ASN A 163 0.07 5.05 1.83
CA ASN A 163 0.41 6.13 2.75
C ASN A 163 -0.85 6.81 3.35
N ARG A 164 -2.05 6.37 2.94
CA ARG A 164 -3.32 6.95 3.38
C ARG A 164 -4.27 5.87 3.92
N PRO A 165 -5.07 6.18 4.94
CA PRO A 165 -6.17 5.30 5.34
C PRO A 165 -7.22 5.20 4.20
N PRO A 166 -8.06 4.15 4.17
CA PRO A 166 -9.06 3.95 3.11
C PRO A 166 -9.96 5.17 2.88
N GLU A 167 -10.33 5.87 3.95
CA GLU A 167 -11.19 7.05 3.90
C GLU A 167 -10.56 8.15 3.05
N LYS A 168 -9.22 8.28 3.07
CA LYS A 168 -8.49 9.35 2.40
C LYS A 168 -7.93 8.96 1.03
N LEU A 169 -8.33 7.80 0.50
CA LEU A 169 -7.79 7.27 -0.77
C LEU A 169 -8.03 8.17 -1.97
N TYR A 170 -9.19 8.82 -2.02
CA TYR A 170 -9.60 9.76 -3.06
C TYR A 170 -10.13 11.04 -2.42
N GLU A 171 -9.40 11.53 -1.41
CA GLU A 171 -9.72 12.78 -0.69
C GLU A 171 -9.68 13.96 -1.68
N ASN A 172 -10.69 14.82 -1.62
CA ASN A 172 -10.88 15.97 -2.53
C ASN A 172 -11.03 15.61 -4.03
N GLY A 173 -11.23 14.34 -4.36
CA GLY A 173 -11.48 13.92 -5.74
C GLY A 173 -12.84 14.41 -6.27
N LEU A 174 -12.91 14.68 -7.57
CA LEU A 174 -14.17 15.00 -8.25
C LEU A 174 -15.18 13.86 -8.06
N ASN A 175 -16.44 14.21 -7.78
CA ASN A 175 -17.54 13.25 -7.53
C ASN A 175 -17.21 12.18 -6.46
N ARG A 176 -16.43 12.53 -5.44
CA ARG A 176 -16.00 11.62 -4.36
C ARG A 176 -17.14 10.81 -3.73
N GLU A 177 -18.35 11.35 -3.65
CA GLU A 177 -19.53 10.63 -3.15
C GLU A 177 -19.80 9.33 -3.91
N GLN A 178 -19.53 9.31 -5.23
CA GLN A 178 -19.68 8.10 -6.05
C GLN A 178 -18.61 7.04 -5.74
N PHE A 179 -17.48 7.46 -5.17
CA PHE A 179 -16.38 6.58 -4.76
C PHE A 179 -16.56 6.02 -3.33
N VAL A 180 -17.33 6.70 -2.48
CA VAL A 180 -17.59 6.27 -1.09
C VAL A 180 -18.08 4.81 -0.98
N PRO A 181 -18.97 4.29 -1.85
CA PRO A 181 -19.36 2.88 -1.83
C PRO A 181 -18.19 1.90 -2.03
N PHE A 182 -17.16 2.27 -2.79
CA PHE A 182 -15.97 1.44 -2.93
C PHE A 182 -15.17 1.39 -1.63
N ILE A 183 -15.02 2.52 -0.93
CA ILE A 183 -14.33 2.58 0.38
C ILE A 183 -15.03 1.65 1.38
N HIS A 184 -16.36 1.64 1.41
CA HIS A 184 -17.13 0.74 2.27
C HIS A 184 -16.87 -0.73 1.95
N GLU A 185 -16.89 -1.11 0.67
CA GLU A 185 -16.62 -2.49 0.26
C GLU A 185 -15.16 -2.88 0.55
N LEU A 186 -14.19 -1.97 0.34
CA LEU A 186 -12.79 -2.17 0.69
C LEU A 186 -12.61 -2.48 2.18
N ARG A 187 -13.26 -1.73 3.08
CA ARG A 187 -13.24 -2.00 4.53
C ARG A 187 -13.96 -3.29 4.90
N ARG A 188 -15.02 -3.63 4.18
CA ARG A 188 -15.75 -4.89 4.41
C ARG A 188 -14.88 -6.09 4.02
N ARG A 189 -14.19 -6.01 2.89
CA ARG A 189 -13.37 -7.08 2.30
C ARG A 189 -11.94 -7.13 2.81
N SER A 190 -11.45 -6.07 3.44
CA SER A 190 -10.09 -5.99 3.96
C SER A 190 -10.08 -5.51 5.40
N GLU A 191 -9.24 -6.12 6.22
CA GLU A 191 -8.92 -5.61 7.54
C GLU A 191 -7.94 -4.43 7.41
N VAL A 192 -8.23 -3.33 8.07
CA VAL A 192 -7.42 -2.11 7.98
C VAL A 192 -6.37 -2.14 9.08
N TRP A 193 -5.10 -2.18 8.69
CA TRP A 193 -3.95 -2.25 9.60
C TRP A 193 -3.13 -0.97 9.52
N LYS A 194 -3.07 -0.22 10.63
CA LYS A 194 -2.20 0.94 10.75
C LYS A 194 -0.80 0.49 11.16
N MET A 195 0.21 0.95 10.43
CA MET A 195 1.61 0.67 10.69
C MET A 195 2.30 1.99 11.01
N GLU A 196 2.50 2.23 12.29
CA GLU A 196 3.15 3.43 12.82
C GLU A 196 4.67 3.20 12.82
N GLY A 197 5.46 4.20 12.43
CA GLY A 197 6.90 4.22 12.67
C GLY A 197 7.16 4.63 14.11
N GLU A 198 8.27 4.15 14.69
CA GLU A 198 8.73 4.37 16.07
C GLU A 198 7.77 5.17 16.97
N GLN A 199 6.95 4.42 17.72
CA GLN A 199 6.32 4.80 18.99
C GLN A 199 5.91 6.27 19.16
N ASP A 200 4.61 6.57 18.98
CA ASP A 200 3.98 7.61 19.79
C ASP A 200 3.24 6.95 20.96
N TYR A 201 4.00 6.57 21.99
CA TYR A 201 3.49 6.18 23.31
C TYR A 201 3.49 7.39 24.28
N ARG A 202 3.24 8.62 23.82
CA ARG A 202 3.15 9.80 24.71
C ARG A 202 2.01 9.78 25.73
N THR A 203 1.25 8.69 25.84
CA THR A 203 0.29 8.49 26.94
C THR A 203 0.77 7.51 27.99
N LYS A 204 2.09 7.43 28.22
CA LYS A 204 2.68 6.97 29.48
C LYS A 204 3.85 7.88 29.86
N ASP A 205 3.52 8.87 30.68
CA ASP A 205 4.37 9.59 31.65
C ASP A 205 5.85 9.79 31.29
N ILE A 206 6.19 10.88 30.60
CA ILE A 206 7.52 11.52 30.73
C ILE A 206 7.38 13.05 30.54
N ASP A 207 7.36 13.76 31.67
CA ASP A 207 7.93 15.10 31.81
C ASP A 207 9.43 15.00 31.52
N ASP A 208 9.89 15.32 30.30
CA ASP A 208 11.29 15.76 30.10
C ASP A 208 11.43 16.52 28.76
N PRO A 209 11.85 17.80 28.77
CA PRO A 209 11.98 18.61 27.58
C PRO A 209 13.41 18.58 27.05
N VAL A 210 13.74 17.62 26.17
CA VAL A 210 15.02 17.66 25.44
C VAL A 210 14.81 17.39 23.94
N ASP A 211 15.15 18.41 23.16
CA ASP A 211 15.39 18.47 21.71
C ASP A 211 14.29 18.01 20.75
N ARG A 212 13.29 18.87 20.57
CA ARG A 212 12.57 18.95 19.30
C ARG A 212 13.42 19.73 18.29
N ILE A 213 13.99 19.05 17.31
CA ILE A 213 14.48 19.71 16.10
C ILE A 213 13.26 20.06 15.25
N GLU A 214 12.94 21.35 15.13
CA GLU A 214 11.88 21.84 14.23
C GLU A 214 12.35 21.71 12.77
N VAL A 215 11.79 20.76 12.01
CA VAL A 215 12.16 20.49 10.61
C VAL A 215 11.28 21.28 9.61
N PHE A 216 10.37 22.12 10.10
CA PHE A 216 9.51 22.95 9.26
C PHE A 216 9.52 24.40 9.74
N PHE A 217 10.16 25.26 8.95
CA PHE A 217 10.16 26.70 9.17
C PHE A 217 8.94 27.30 8.47
N LEU A 218 7.98 27.77 9.24
CA LEU A 218 6.88 28.59 8.72
C LEU A 218 7.31 30.05 8.51
N ASP A 219 8.47 30.43 9.07
CA ASP A 219 9.07 31.75 9.00
C ASP A 219 10.39 31.69 8.20
N PRO A 220 10.48 32.40 7.06
CA PRO A 220 11.69 32.42 6.22
C PRO A 220 12.96 32.86 6.96
N SER A 221 12.83 33.76 7.94
CA SER A 221 13.99 34.28 8.69
C SER A 221 14.65 33.21 9.57
N LYS A 222 13.85 32.33 10.19
CA LYS A 222 14.33 31.21 11.00
C LYS A 222 15.01 30.13 10.16
N PHE A 223 14.56 29.94 8.92
CA PHE A 223 15.22 29.06 7.97
C PHE A 223 16.62 29.59 7.63
N GLU A 224 16.76 30.88 7.32
CA GLU A 224 18.07 31.46 7.00
C GLU A 224 19.04 31.40 8.17
N GLU A 225 18.60 31.68 9.41
CA GLU A 225 19.47 31.54 10.59
C GLU A 225 19.94 30.10 10.81
N SER A 226 19.05 29.11 10.63
CA SER A 226 19.40 27.70 10.75
C SER A 226 20.38 27.28 9.66
N LEU A 227 20.17 27.75 8.43
CA LEU A 227 21.02 27.48 7.29
C LEU A 227 22.42 28.08 7.52
N HIS A 228 22.51 29.34 7.94
CA HIS A 228 23.77 30.01 8.27
C HIS A 228 24.54 29.30 9.38
N ARG A 229 23.85 28.79 10.41
CA ARG A 229 24.48 28.04 11.50
C ARG A 229 25.07 26.71 11.02
N GLN A 230 24.39 26.02 10.11
CA GLN A 230 24.87 24.73 9.57
C GLN A 230 26.01 24.90 8.56
N LEU A 231 26.00 25.98 7.77
CA LEU A 231 27.01 26.22 6.74
C LEU A 231 28.41 26.54 7.29
N SER A 232 28.56 26.86 8.58
CA SER A 232 29.86 27.01 9.27
C SER A 232 30.91 27.85 8.50
N GLY A 233 30.47 28.85 7.71
CA GLY A 233 31.34 29.71 6.91
C GLY A 233 31.68 29.21 5.49
N GLN A 234 31.05 28.14 5.00
CA GLN A 234 31.18 27.72 3.60
C GLN A 234 30.28 28.59 2.69
N GLU A 235 30.84 29.12 1.61
CA GLU A 235 30.09 29.89 0.61
C GLU A 235 29.28 28.97 -0.31
N LEU A 236 28.01 29.34 -0.51
CA LEU A 236 27.09 28.60 -1.36
C LEU A 236 27.48 28.74 -2.83
N GLN A 237 27.62 27.60 -3.52
CA GLN A 237 27.91 27.61 -4.94
C GLN A 237 26.62 27.53 -5.74
N ARG A 238 26.44 28.50 -6.63
CA ARG A 238 25.26 28.57 -7.49
C ARG A 238 25.42 27.59 -8.65
N PHE A 239 24.48 26.66 -8.80
CA PHE A 239 24.40 25.81 -9.98
C PHE A 239 23.01 25.80 -10.59
N GLU A 240 22.98 25.60 -11.91
CA GLU A 240 21.77 25.60 -12.71
C GLU A 240 21.30 24.16 -12.93
N ILE A 241 20.08 23.86 -12.48
CA ILE A 241 19.46 22.56 -12.72
C ILE A 241 18.51 22.71 -13.90
N VAL A 242 18.75 21.93 -14.95
CA VAL A 242 17.86 21.88 -16.12
C VAL A 242 16.67 20.98 -15.79
N VAL A 243 15.48 21.56 -15.74
CA VAL A 243 14.23 20.82 -15.52
C VAL A 243 13.50 20.71 -16.87
N LEU A 244 12.85 19.56 -17.11
CA LEU A 244 12.17 19.20 -18.37
C LEU A 244 11.37 20.38 -18.96
N GLY A 245 11.71 20.75 -20.22
CA GLY A 245 11.05 21.81 -20.97
C GLY A 245 11.81 23.15 -21.06
N ASN A 246 13.15 23.12 -21.20
CA ASN A 246 14.03 24.29 -21.37
C ASN A 246 13.90 25.38 -20.29
N ARG A 247 13.42 25.04 -19.09
CA ARG A 247 13.38 25.97 -17.95
C ARG A 247 14.53 25.64 -17.00
N VAL A 248 15.40 26.62 -16.82
CA VAL A 248 16.54 26.56 -15.90
C VAL A 248 16.12 27.18 -14.57
N VAL A 249 16.29 26.44 -13.48
CA VAL A 249 16.10 26.98 -12.12
C VAL A 249 17.48 27.19 -11.52
N SER A 250 17.81 28.44 -11.20
CA SER A 250 19.02 28.76 -10.45
C SER A 250 18.75 28.53 -8.96
N VAL A 251 19.47 27.59 -8.34
CA VAL A 251 19.39 27.35 -6.90
C VAL A 251 20.74 27.75 -6.30
N SER A 252 20.70 28.54 -5.23
CA SER A 252 21.87 28.80 -4.39
C SER A 252 21.83 27.76 -3.27
N ALA A 253 22.84 26.89 -3.18
CA ALA A 253 22.90 25.80 -2.21
C ALA A 253 24.22 25.80 -1.47
#